data_AF-A0A7S3C982-F1
#
_entry.id   AF-A0A7S3C982-F1
#
_cell.length_a   1.000
_cell.length_b   1.000
_cell.length_c   1.000
_cell.angle_alpha   90.00
_cell.angle_beta   90.00
_cell.angle_gamma   90.00
#
_symmetry.space_group_name_H-M   'P 1'
#
loop_
_entity.id
_entity.type
_entity.pdbx_description
1 polymer ?
#
loop_
_entity_poly.entity_id
_entity_poly.type
_entity_poly.pdbx_seq_one_letter_code
_entity_poly.pdbx_strand_id
1 'polypeptide(L)'
;ENKSLYNPPPCFSIYVCGLVFKHLLSLGGLDKVEQINKAKCGLLYDCIKQSQGYYDCPVDPKCRSAMNVPFTIPGHEDLEKVFVQEAEAAGLINLKGHRSVGGMRASIYNAMPMQGVEKLVAFMKDFQAKH
;
A
#
# COMPACT_ATOMS: atom_id res chain seq x y z
N GLU A 1 16.88 -32.73 5.05
CA GLU A 1 17.53 -33.61 6.04
C GLU A 1 18.12 -32.94 7.31
N ASN A 2 17.82 -31.68 7.69
CA ASN A 2 18.20 -31.16 9.03
C ASN A 2 17.03 -30.53 9.82
N LYS A 3 15.76 -30.77 9.42
CA LYS A 3 14.55 -30.17 10.02
C LYS A 3 14.63 -28.64 10.26
N SER A 4 15.33 -27.91 9.38
CA SER A 4 15.64 -26.48 9.52
C SER A 4 16.51 -26.09 10.73
N LEU A 5 17.35 -27.01 11.23
CA LEU A 5 18.17 -26.88 12.44
C LEU A 5 19.66 -27.24 12.21
N TYR A 6 20.19 -27.04 11.00
CA TYR A 6 21.60 -27.35 10.69
C TYR A 6 22.58 -26.48 11.47
N ASN A 7 22.20 -25.23 11.72
CA ASN A 7 22.91 -24.23 12.51
C ASN A 7 21.91 -23.53 13.46
N PRO A 8 22.36 -22.73 14.44
CA PRO A 8 21.46 -21.97 15.31
C PRO A 8 20.46 -21.15 14.48
N PRO A 9 19.15 -21.43 14.57
CA PRO A 9 18.17 -20.74 13.77
C PRO A 9 17.84 -19.37 14.39
N PRO A 10 17.29 -18.43 13.62
CA PRO A 10 16.79 -17.15 14.14
C PRO A 10 15.48 -17.36 14.92
N CYS A 11 15.58 -17.93 16.13
CA CYS A 11 14.45 -18.38 16.95
C CYS A 11 13.34 -17.32 17.08
N PHE A 12 13.72 -16.07 17.34
CA PHE A 12 12.77 -14.98 17.50
C PHE A 12 11.98 -14.68 16.21
N SER A 13 12.66 -14.58 15.06
CA SER A 13 11.99 -14.36 13.77
C SER A 13 11.05 -15.51 13.41
N ILE A 14 11.45 -16.75 13.69
CA ILE A 14 10.61 -17.94 13.48
C ILE A 14 9.35 -17.86 14.35
N TYR A 15 9.49 -17.49 15.62
CA TYR A 15 8.37 -17.32 16.54
C TYR A 15 7.39 -16.24 16.04
N VAL A 16 7.89 -15.08 15.62
CA VAL A 16 7.07 -13.98 15.07
C VAL A 16 6.34 -14.43 13.80
N CYS A 17 7.01 -15.15 12.88
CA CYS A 17 6.35 -15.75 11.72
C CYS A 17 5.19 -16.67 12.13
N GLY A 18 5.40 -17.51 13.15
CA GLY A 18 4.36 -18.36 13.70
C GLY A 18 3.14 -17.58 14.22
N LEU A 19 3.36 -16.44 14.89
CA LEU A 19 2.28 -15.56 15.34
C LEU A 19 1.53 -14.92 14.15
N VAL A 20 2.25 -14.45 13.14
CA VAL A 20 1.65 -13.88 11.92
C VAL A 20 0.81 -14.93 11.18
N PHE A 21 1.29 -16.17 11.07
CA PHE A 21 0.54 -17.26 10.43
C PHE A 21 -0.74 -17.59 11.21
N LYS A 22 -0.66 -17.67 12.55
CA LYS A 22 -1.86 -17.85 13.40
C LYS A 22 -2.88 -16.73 13.18
N HIS A 23 -2.42 -15.49 13.07
CA HIS A 23 -3.29 -14.36 12.80
C HIS A 23 -3.97 -14.46 11.42
N LEU A 24 -3.23 -14.80 10.37
CA LEU A 24 -3.82 -15.01 9.03
C LEU A 24 -4.87 -16.13 9.03
N LEU A 25 -4.61 -17.23 9.75
CA LEU A 25 -5.60 -18.30 9.93
C LEU A 25 -6.84 -17.82 10.68
N SER A 26 -6.67 -17.00 11.73
CA SER A 26 -7.83 -16.43 12.47
C SER A 26 -8.68 -15.47 11.63
N LEU A 27 -8.10 -14.85 10.59
CA LEU A 27 -8.82 -14.01 9.64
C LEU A 27 -9.61 -14.82 8.61
N GLY A 28 -9.52 -16.15 8.60
CA GLY A 28 -10.15 -17.02 7.62
C GLY A 28 -9.21 -17.51 6.50
N GLY A 29 -7.89 -17.41 6.70
CA GLY A 29 -6.89 -17.93 5.76
C GLY A 29 -6.69 -17.05 4.53
N LEU A 30 -5.98 -17.58 3.54
CA LEU A 30 -5.51 -16.82 2.38
C LEU A 30 -6.65 -16.31 1.50
N ASP A 31 -7.72 -17.09 1.30
CA ASP A 31 -8.85 -16.67 0.47
C ASP A 31 -9.51 -15.42 1.03
N LYS A 32 -9.68 -15.36 2.37
CA LYS A 32 -10.29 -14.19 3.01
C LYS A 32 -9.36 -12.97 2.96
N VAL A 33 -8.06 -13.19 3.15
CA VAL A 33 -7.04 -12.13 3.04
C VAL A 33 -6.94 -11.60 1.61
N GLU A 34 -7.06 -12.46 0.59
CA GLU A 34 -7.10 -12.04 -0.81
C GLU A 34 -8.31 -11.15 -1.10
N GLN A 35 -9.50 -11.51 -0.63
CA GLN A 35 -10.71 -10.68 -0.77
C GLN A 35 -10.51 -9.29 -0.15
N ILE A 36 -9.94 -9.23 1.06
CA ILE A 36 -9.64 -7.97 1.76
C ILE A 36 -8.64 -7.13 0.95
N ASN A 37 -7.57 -7.75 0.45
CA ASN A 37 -6.55 -7.04 -0.33
C ASN A 37 -7.09 -6.54 -1.68
N LYS A 38 -7.93 -7.33 -2.36
CA LYS A 38 -8.64 -6.90 -3.58
C LYS A 38 -9.54 -5.70 -3.34
N ALA A 39 -10.28 -5.68 -2.23
CA ALA A 39 -11.11 -4.55 -1.87
C ALA A 39 -10.25 -3.29 -1.60
N LYS A 40 -9.14 -3.42 -0.86
CA LYS A 40 -8.22 -2.31 -0.57
C LYS A 40 -7.61 -1.74 -1.85
N CYS A 41 -7.01 -2.58 -2.69
CA CYS A 41 -6.36 -2.08 -3.91
C CYS A 41 -7.40 -1.54 -4.91
N GLY A 42 -8.58 -2.16 -5.00
CA GLY A 42 -9.67 -1.70 -5.84
C GLY A 42 -10.09 -0.27 -5.49
N LEU A 43 -10.33 0.00 -4.20
CA LEU A 43 -10.71 1.34 -3.73
C LEU A 43 -9.69 2.41 -4.13
N LEU A 44 -8.40 2.11 -3.98
CA LEU A 44 -7.33 3.05 -4.31
C LEU A 44 -7.18 3.25 -5.82
N TYR A 45 -7.23 2.17 -6.62
CA TYR A 45 -7.16 2.26 -8.08
C TYR A 45 -8.38 2.95 -8.68
N ASP A 46 -9.57 2.76 -8.10
CA ASP A 46 -10.78 3.46 -8.51
C ASP A 46 -10.67 4.96 -8.23
N CYS A 47 -10.10 5.36 -7.09
CA CYS A 47 -9.79 6.75 -6.80
C CYS A 47 -8.85 7.36 -7.86
N ILE A 48 -7.76 6.67 -8.20
CA ILE A 48 -6.83 7.13 -9.25
C ILE A 48 -7.55 7.26 -10.59
N LYS A 49 -8.32 6.24 -11.00
CA LYS A 49 -9.07 6.22 -12.27
C LYS A 49 -10.10 7.34 -12.36
N GLN A 50 -10.77 7.66 -11.24
CA GLN A 50 -11.82 8.70 -11.19
C GLN A 50 -11.25 10.11 -11.04
N SER A 51 -9.94 10.27 -10.87
CA SER A 51 -9.28 11.57 -10.65
C SER A 51 -9.19 12.46 -11.89
N GLN A 52 -9.79 12.07 -13.03
CA GLN A 52 -9.76 12.82 -14.29
C GLN A 52 -8.32 13.14 -14.78
N GLY A 53 -7.38 12.24 -14.49
CA GLY A 53 -5.97 12.37 -14.90
C GLY A 53 -5.08 13.14 -13.92
N TYR A 54 -5.63 13.60 -12.79
CA TYR A 54 -4.84 14.26 -11.74
C TYR A 54 -3.81 13.30 -11.12
N TYR A 55 -4.24 12.08 -10.81
CA TYR A 55 -3.37 10.99 -10.42
C TYR A 55 -3.24 10.00 -11.58
N ASP A 56 -2.01 9.56 -11.85
CA ASP A 56 -1.75 8.46 -12.78
C ASP A 56 -1.05 7.30 -12.10
N CYS A 57 -1.33 6.08 -12.56
CA CYS A 57 -0.57 4.90 -12.18
C CYS A 57 0.18 4.41 -13.42
N PRO A 58 1.52 4.49 -13.45
CA PRO A 58 2.34 4.19 -14.64
C PRO A 58 2.45 2.69 -14.96
N VAL A 59 1.55 1.87 -14.41
CA VAL A 59 1.53 0.42 -14.57
C VAL A 59 0.28 0.01 -15.35
N ASP A 60 0.49 -0.83 -16.37
CA ASP A 60 -0.59 -1.43 -17.16
C ASP A 60 -1.66 -2.04 -16.22
N PRO A 61 -2.95 -1.75 -16.42
CA PRO A 61 -4.04 -2.27 -15.59
C PRO A 61 -4.00 -3.77 -15.33
N LYS A 62 -3.54 -4.59 -16.29
CA LYS A 62 -3.44 -6.05 -16.16
C LYS A 62 -2.32 -6.51 -15.23
N CYS A 63 -1.35 -5.64 -14.96
CA CYS A 63 -0.16 -5.93 -14.16
C CYS A 63 -0.15 -5.21 -12.80
N ARG A 64 -1.25 -4.53 -12.45
CA ARG A 64 -1.36 -3.75 -11.22
C ARG A 64 -1.29 -4.63 -9.98
N SER A 65 -0.50 -4.20 -9.00
CA SER A 65 -0.26 -4.94 -7.76
C SER A 65 -1.39 -4.72 -6.76
N ALA A 66 -1.83 -5.79 -6.09
CA ALA A 66 -2.75 -5.68 -4.95
C ALA A 66 -2.07 -5.21 -3.65
N MET A 67 -0.75 -5.00 -3.66
CA MET A 67 0.06 -4.72 -2.46
C MET A 67 0.77 -3.38 -2.49
N ASN A 68 1.31 -2.99 -3.66
CA ASN A 68 2.09 -1.78 -3.81
C ASN A 68 1.52 -0.98 -4.97
N VAL A 69 0.85 0.13 -4.66
CA VAL A 69 0.18 0.97 -5.64
C VAL A 69 1.04 2.22 -5.87
N PRO A 70 1.87 2.26 -6.93
CA PRO A 70 2.57 3.47 -7.32
C PRO A 70 1.60 4.41 -8.04
N PHE A 71 1.73 5.71 -7.78
CA PHE A 71 1.00 6.75 -8.50
C PHE A 71 1.78 8.06 -8.50
N THR A 72 1.53 8.90 -9.49
CA THR A 72 2.21 10.18 -9.74
C THR A 72 1.17 11.29 -9.95
N ILE A 73 1.63 12.55 -9.94
CA ILE A 73 0.86 13.70 -10.45
C ILE A 73 1.57 14.14 -11.74
N PRO A 74 1.08 13.72 -12.92
CA PRO A 74 1.80 13.90 -14.18
C PRO A 74 2.22 15.35 -14.44
N GLY A 75 3.51 15.58 -14.66
CA GLY A 75 4.06 16.91 -14.94
C GLY A 75 4.23 17.82 -13.72
N HIS A 76 3.96 17.35 -12.50
CA HIS A 76 3.96 18.18 -11.29
C HIS A 76 4.74 17.54 -10.13
N GLU A 77 6.03 17.25 -10.30
CA GLU A 77 6.90 16.67 -9.26
C GLU A 77 6.95 17.51 -7.97
N ASP A 78 6.80 18.83 -8.08
CA ASP A 78 6.74 19.70 -6.90
C ASP A 78 5.46 19.50 -6.09
N LEU A 79 4.32 19.24 -6.75
CA LEU A 79 3.08 18.87 -6.05
C LEU A 79 3.18 17.49 -5.41
N GLU A 80 3.96 16.56 -5.95
CA GLU A 80 4.23 15.26 -5.32
C GLU A 80 4.96 15.43 -3.97
N LYS A 81 5.90 16.39 -3.89
CA LYS A 81 6.58 16.73 -2.62
C LYS A 81 5.59 17.31 -1.61
N VAL A 82 4.71 18.22 -2.06
CA VAL A 82 3.66 18.82 -1.22
C VAL A 82 2.68 17.75 -0.75
N PHE A 83 2.29 16.80 -1.62
CA PHE A 83 1.42 15.68 -1.28
C PHE A 83 2.03 14.85 -0.14
N VAL A 84 3.29 14.45 -0.24
CA VAL A 84 3.96 13.67 0.80
C VAL A 84 4.01 14.43 2.13
N GLN A 85 4.33 15.72 2.10
CA GLN A 85 4.38 16.56 3.31
C GLN A 85 3.02 16.73 3.97
N GLU A 86 1.97 17.05 3.19
CA GLU A 86 0.61 17.21 3.71
C GLU A 86 0.05 15.86 4.20
N ALA A 87 0.37 14.76 3.52
CA ALA A 87 -0.02 13.42 3.95
C ALA A 87 0.63 13.05 5.28
N GLU A 88 1.93 13.30 5.44
CA GLU A 88 2.64 13.09 6.71
C GLU A 88 2.03 13.91 7.85
N ALA A 89 1.68 15.18 7.60
CA ALA A 89 0.98 16.02 8.57
C ALA A 89 -0.42 15.48 8.96
N ALA A 90 -1.09 14.79 8.03
CA ALA A 90 -2.35 14.08 8.27
C ALA A 90 -2.16 12.68 8.90
N GLY A 91 -0.93 12.29 9.24
CA GLY A 91 -0.60 10.98 9.82
C GLY A 91 -0.53 9.83 8.80
N LEU A 92 -0.55 10.14 7.50
CA LEU A 92 -0.38 9.21 6.39
C LEU A 92 1.10 9.15 5.99
N ILE A 93 1.86 8.33 6.72
CA ILE A 93 3.32 8.27 6.59
C ILE A 93 3.80 7.26 5.52
N ASN A 94 5.06 7.40 5.11
CA ASN A 94 5.77 6.47 4.22
C ASN A 94 5.17 6.32 2.80
N LEU A 95 4.54 7.37 2.28
CA LEU A 95 3.96 7.39 0.93
C LEU A 95 4.93 7.83 -0.18
N LYS A 96 6.13 8.31 0.17
CA LYS A 96 7.14 8.69 -0.83
C LYS A 96 7.52 7.49 -1.69
N GLY A 97 7.45 7.66 -3.00
CA GLY A 97 7.85 6.65 -3.98
C GLY A 97 9.34 6.31 -3.89
N HIS A 98 9.72 5.18 -4.50
CA HIS A 98 11.11 4.77 -4.49
C HIS A 98 11.98 5.78 -5.27
N ARG A 99 13.18 6.06 -4.76
CA ARG A 99 14.11 7.08 -5.31
C ARG A 99 14.42 6.94 -6.81
N SER A 100 14.31 5.73 -7.36
CA SER A 100 14.59 5.47 -8.78
C SER A 100 13.42 5.76 -9.72
N VAL A 101 12.21 5.98 -9.18
CA VAL A 101 10.98 6.17 -9.96
C VAL A 101 10.32 7.52 -9.64
N GLY A 102 10.46 8.03 -8.42
CA GLY A 102 9.73 9.23 -7.98
C GLY A 102 8.28 8.92 -7.61
N GLY A 103 7.42 9.94 -7.59
CA GLY A 103 6.01 9.79 -7.27
C GLY A 103 5.72 9.38 -5.83
N MET A 104 4.55 8.78 -5.67
CA MET A 104 4.04 8.19 -4.44
C MET A 104 3.89 6.67 -4.59
N ARG A 105 3.92 5.98 -3.46
CA ARG A 105 3.62 4.55 -3.37
C ARG A 105 2.88 4.21 -2.10
N ALA A 106 1.65 3.72 -2.24
CA ALA A 106 0.89 3.17 -1.12
C ALA A 106 1.16 1.66 -0.99
N SER A 107 1.82 1.26 0.09
CA SER A 107 2.04 -0.15 0.44
C SER A 107 0.93 -0.65 1.38
N ILE A 108 0.04 -1.48 0.85
CA ILE A 108 -1.21 -1.92 1.49
C ILE A 108 -1.18 -3.43 1.86
N TYR A 109 -0.07 -3.89 2.45
CA TYR A 109 0.13 -5.28 2.89
C TYR A 109 -1.00 -5.81 3.79
N ASN A 110 -1.00 -7.12 4.10
CA ASN A 110 -2.04 -7.79 4.88
C ASN A 110 -2.40 -7.06 6.20
N ALA A 111 -1.40 -6.51 6.90
CA ALA A 111 -1.60 -5.78 8.16
C ALA A 111 -2.17 -4.36 7.98
N MET A 112 -2.19 -3.81 6.76
CA MET A 112 -2.79 -2.51 6.50
C MET A 112 -4.32 -2.62 6.56
N PRO A 113 -4.99 -1.93 7.50
CA PRO A 113 -6.44 -1.98 7.63
C PRO A 113 -7.15 -1.22 6.50
N MET A 114 -8.40 -1.59 6.20
CA MET A 114 -9.22 -0.91 5.18
C MET A 114 -9.36 0.58 5.48
N GLN A 115 -9.55 0.93 6.76
CA GLN A 115 -9.70 2.31 7.22
C GLN A 115 -8.48 3.18 6.89
N GLY A 116 -7.27 2.59 6.81
CA GLY A 116 -6.08 3.30 6.38
C GLY A 116 -6.15 3.69 4.89
N VAL A 117 -6.67 2.78 4.06
CA VAL A 117 -6.88 3.04 2.62
C VAL A 117 -8.01 4.05 2.39
N GLU A 118 -9.10 3.95 3.15
CA GLU A 118 -10.20 4.93 3.11
C GLU A 118 -9.72 6.34 3.47
N LYS A 119 -8.91 6.47 4.54
CA LYS A 119 -8.30 7.76 4.92
C LYS A 119 -7.39 8.31 3.83
N LEU A 120 -6.58 7.45 3.20
CA LEU A 120 -5.74 7.88 2.08
C LEU A 120 -6.57 8.35 0.88
N VAL A 121 -7.64 7.63 0.53
CA VAL A 121 -8.53 8.02 -0.57
C VAL A 121 -9.27 9.33 -0.29
N ALA A 122 -9.72 9.54 0.95
CA ALA A 122 -10.29 10.82 1.37
C ALA A 122 -9.27 11.94 1.22
N PHE A 123 -8.06 11.75 1.74
CA PHE A 123 -6.96 12.70 1.60
C PHE A 123 -6.63 13.02 0.14
N MET A 124 -6.57 12.02 -0.75
CA MET A 124 -6.32 12.21 -2.18
C MET A 124 -7.38 13.10 -2.83
N LYS A 125 -8.66 12.90 -2.49
CA LYS A 125 -9.75 13.72 -3.02
C LYS A 125 -9.67 15.16 -2.51
N ASP A 126 -9.39 15.34 -1.23
CA ASP A 126 -9.24 16.67 -0.62
C ASP A 126 -8.04 17.42 -1.20
N PHE A 127 -6.92 16.71 -1.40
CA PHE A 127 -5.72 17.26 -2.00
C PHE A 127 -5.98 17.72 -3.44
N GLN A 128 -6.62 16.89 -4.27
CA GLN A 128 -7.02 17.25 -5.63
C GLN A 128 -8.01 18.42 -5.67
N ALA A 129 -8.91 18.54 -4.70
CA ALA A 129 -9.84 19.67 -4.66
C ALA A 129 -9.17 21.00 -4.27
N LYS A 130 -8.06 20.92 -3.54
CA LYS A 130 -7.30 22.07 -3.03
C LYS A 130 -6.26 22.60 -4.03
N HIS A 131 -5.64 21.70 -4.79
CA HIS A 131 -4.49 21.97 -5.69
C HIS A 131 -4.82 21.58 -7.11
#